data_AF-A0A150HYH7-F1
#
_entry.id   AF-A0A150HYH7-F1
#
_cell.length_a   1.000
_cell.length_b   1.000
_cell.length_c   1.000
_cell.angle_alpha   90.00
_cell.angle_beta   90.00
_cell.angle_gamma   90.00
#
_symmetry.space_group_name_H-M   'P 1'
#
loop_
_entity.id
_entity.type
_entity.pdbx_description
1 polymer ?
#
loop_
_entity_poly.entity_id
_entity_poly.type
_entity_poly.pdbx_seq_one_letter_code
_entity_poly.pdbx_strand_id
1 'polypeptide(L)'
;MDVLEKALLVDELKHLIVGLNDNKASLFEIAKSKQRIKDICASCNDPLFQDELTAFKEFMQQEEFSKQDLEDYGFSMTYRGTYNFMGRVESALFASADMGWAALRQSQHWQIWVIRPSLSFLKSPWMTSTQEALEWLKKHSREFIRTDEELKTIIPVLEAHNEIPTTLSAQEQLSLLRKETANFESQLEAIIQEKIQPVTPSSHSGTVTATRPRPSFRQNSPSVANINKAKPVALKDFNLDGLLCRLERVDPKLYPSLYRVELHDEINQNIKIDWLYLKAENDEQPQWGTAQIFIAEQLYEQGQFSHYVVLIGTHSVDYAITVLQAYTDQRHTRTSSIHQTTWTTFKKFYHQHETLFNECIMNGAQVWQRNEEAYPYIPASFINTKKFIPFEETAANFLTPVILLKEHQKIRVIHGAERIKLSAEDQAYPYLLLDRTDGYTWQLIRQVISRLAQPISVNDLYQALENSDLS
;
A
#
# COMPACT_ATOMS: atom_id res chain seq x y z
N MET A 1 44.75 -0.99 -9.22
CA MET A 1 45.02 -2.21 -8.42
C MET A 1 45.15 -3.37 -9.40
N ASP A 2 46.24 -4.14 -9.33
CA ASP A 2 46.49 -5.25 -10.25
C ASP A 2 45.44 -6.38 -10.03
N VAL A 3 45.10 -7.14 -11.08
CA VAL A 3 44.09 -8.21 -11.01
C VAL A 3 44.50 -9.28 -10.00
N LEU A 4 45.80 -9.53 -9.88
CA LEU A 4 46.37 -10.45 -8.90
C LEU A 4 46.19 -9.95 -7.46
N GLU A 5 46.37 -8.65 -7.22
CA GLU A 5 46.16 -8.02 -5.90
C GLU A 5 44.68 -8.08 -5.49
N LYS A 6 43.76 -7.86 -6.44
CA LYS A 6 42.32 -8.00 -6.20
C LYS A 6 41.94 -9.43 -5.79
N ALA A 7 42.50 -10.43 -6.45
CA ALA A 7 42.24 -11.85 -6.12
C ALA A 7 42.76 -12.22 -4.72
N LEU A 8 43.94 -11.72 -4.34
CA LEU A 8 44.52 -11.94 -3.01
C LEU A 8 43.71 -11.25 -1.90
N LEU A 9 43.22 -10.03 -2.15
CA LEU A 9 42.38 -9.30 -1.19
C LEU A 9 41.00 -9.96 -1.01
N VAL A 10 40.43 -10.53 -2.07
CA VAL A 10 39.17 -11.30 -1.99
C VAL A 10 39.35 -12.57 -1.16
N ASP A 11 40.50 -13.25 -1.29
CA ASP A 11 40.80 -14.43 -0.49
C ASP A 11 41.05 -14.09 0.98
N GLU A 12 41.77 -12.98 1.25
CA GLU A 12 41.96 -12.42 2.59
C GLU A 12 40.61 -12.07 3.25
N LEU A 13 39.69 -11.45 2.51
CA LEU A 13 38.34 -11.11 2.97
C LEU A 13 37.52 -12.34 3.36
N LYS A 14 37.56 -13.41 2.55
CA LYS A 14 36.88 -14.66 2.86
C LYS A 14 37.40 -15.27 4.17
N HIS A 15 38.72 -15.26 4.36
CA HIS A 15 39.33 -15.74 5.61
C HIS A 15 38.97 -14.89 6.83
N LEU A 16 38.97 -13.56 6.68
CA LEU A 16 38.59 -12.63 7.76
C LEU A 16 37.12 -12.76 8.15
N ILE A 17 36.22 -13.01 7.19
CA ILE A 17 34.78 -13.23 7.45
C ILE A 17 34.55 -14.57 8.16
N VAL A 18 35.25 -15.63 7.76
CA VAL A 18 35.18 -16.93 8.46
C VAL A 18 35.65 -16.79 9.91
N GLY A 19 36.73 -16.05 10.15
CA GLY A 19 37.23 -15.78 11.51
C GLY A 19 36.29 -14.92 12.38
N LEU A 20 35.38 -14.15 11.78
CA LEU A 20 34.36 -13.37 12.52
C LEU A 20 33.14 -14.20 12.93
N ASN A 21 32.90 -15.33 12.26
CA ASN A 21 31.79 -16.23 12.54
C ASN A 21 32.16 -17.40 13.47
N ASP A 22 33.44 -17.52 13.85
CA ASP A 22 33.88 -18.54 14.81
C ASP A 22 33.57 -18.07 16.25
N ASN A 23 32.64 -18.75 16.91
CA ASN A 23 32.24 -18.50 18.30
C ASN A 23 33.35 -18.73 19.34
N LYS A 24 34.54 -19.19 18.92
CA LYS A 24 35.73 -19.38 19.77
C LYS A 24 36.78 -18.28 19.65
N ALA A 25 36.63 -17.32 18.72
CA ALA A 25 37.60 -16.26 18.52
C ALA A 25 37.59 -15.24 19.68
N SER A 26 38.79 -14.78 20.08
CA SER A 26 38.89 -13.77 21.15
C SER A 26 38.36 -12.41 20.68
N LEU A 27 37.81 -11.61 21.60
CA LEU A 27 37.30 -10.26 21.29
C LEU A 27 38.36 -9.35 20.63
N PHE A 28 39.64 -9.57 20.94
CA PHE A 28 40.76 -8.86 20.34
C PHE A 28 40.97 -9.23 18.86
N GLU A 29 40.84 -10.51 18.52
CA GLU A 29 40.94 -10.98 17.13
C GLU A 29 39.76 -10.54 16.28
N ILE A 30 38.55 -10.52 16.86
CA ILE A 30 37.35 -9.98 16.21
C ILE A 30 37.51 -8.49 15.90
N ALA A 31 38.05 -7.70 16.84
CA ALA A 31 38.30 -6.28 16.63
C ALA A 31 39.37 -6.03 15.56
N LYS A 32 40.44 -6.83 15.55
CA LYS A 32 41.52 -6.76 14.54
C LYS A 32 41.01 -7.11 13.15
N SER A 33 40.19 -8.16 13.01
CA SER A 33 39.58 -8.56 11.73
C SER A 33 38.60 -7.51 11.21
N LYS A 34 37.78 -6.89 12.08
CA LYS A 34 36.88 -5.79 11.69
C LYS A 34 37.64 -4.55 11.22
N GLN A 35 38.76 -4.20 11.87
CA GLN A 35 39.59 -3.08 11.44
C GLN A 35 40.23 -3.37 10.08
N ARG A 36 40.77 -4.57 9.87
CA ARG A 36 41.40 -4.96 8.61
C ARG A 36 40.40 -4.97 7.44
N ILE A 37 39.16 -5.42 7.66
CA ILE A 37 38.09 -5.34 6.64
C ILE A 37 37.78 -3.89 6.29
N LYS A 38 37.69 -2.99 7.27
CA LYS A 38 37.49 -1.56 7.02
C LYS A 38 38.63 -0.94 6.21
N ASP A 39 39.87 -1.33 6.49
CA ASP A 39 41.04 -0.83 5.77
C ASP A 39 41.07 -1.34 4.32
N ILE A 40 40.68 -2.61 4.08
CA ILE A 40 40.53 -3.17 2.73
C ILE A 40 39.41 -2.44 1.97
N CYS A 41 38.24 -2.23 2.60
CA CYS A 41 37.15 -1.46 2.01
C CYS A 41 37.55 -0.02 1.67
N ALA A 42 38.32 0.65 2.54
CA ALA A 42 38.83 2.00 2.29
C ALA A 42 39.83 2.04 1.13
N SER A 43 40.64 1.00 0.95
CA SER A 43 41.58 0.86 -0.17
C SER A 43 40.91 0.53 -1.51
N CYS A 44 39.65 0.09 -1.48
CA CYS A 44 38.82 -0.24 -2.65
C CYS A 44 37.88 0.89 -3.09
N ASN A 45 38.02 2.11 -2.56
CA ASN A 45 37.33 3.30 -3.08
C ASN A 45 37.90 3.70 -4.46
N ASP A 46 37.58 2.89 -5.46
CA ASP A 46 37.96 3.02 -6.88
C ASP A 46 37.01 4.06 -7.54
N PRO A 47 37.53 5.14 -8.18
CA PRO A 47 36.70 6.15 -8.85
C PRO A 47 35.76 5.59 -9.92
N LEU A 48 36.11 4.45 -10.52
CA LEU A 48 35.29 3.75 -11.51
C LEU A 48 33.95 3.24 -10.94
N PHE A 49 33.89 2.91 -9.65
CA PHE A 49 32.66 2.45 -9.00
C PHE A 49 31.70 3.60 -8.70
N GLN A 50 32.22 4.84 -8.58
CA GLN A 50 31.39 6.04 -8.47
C GLN A 50 30.71 6.38 -9.80
N ASP A 51 31.38 6.17 -10.94
CA ASP A 51 30.78 6.38 -12.27
C ASP A 51 29.64 5.39 -12.57
N GLU A 52 29.80 4.12 -12.19
CA GLU A 52 28.72 3.12 -12.28
C GLU A 52 27.54 3.44 -11.34
N LEU A 53 27.83 3.99 -10.15
CA LEU A 53 26.81 4.49 -9.21
C LEU A 53 26.11 5.75 -9.74
N THR A 54 26.80 6.61 -10.49
CA THR A 54 26.19 7.77 -11.15
C THR A 54 25.25 7.32 -12.25
N ALA A 55 25.66 6.38 -13.12
CA ALA A 55 24.78 5.80 -14.13
C ALA A 55 23.56 5.08 -13.51
N PHE A 56 23.74 4.41 -12.37
CA PHE A 56 22.65 3.80 -11.61
C PHE A 56 21.74 4.85 -10.94
N LYS A 57 22.29 5.95 -10.42
CA LYS A 57 21.52 7.08 -9.88
C LYS A 57 20.77 7.83 -10.99
N GLU A 58 21.35 7.98 -12.17
CA GLU A 58 20.70 8.55 -13.35
C GLU A 58 19.58 7.64 -13.84
N PHE A 59 19.77 6.32 -13.81
CA PHE A 59 18.71 5.34 -14.10
C PHE A 59 17.56 5.42 -13.08
N MET A 60 17.85 5.55 -11.79
CA MET A 60 16.84 5.76 -10.75
C MET A 60 16.16 7.14 -10.87
N GLN A 61 16.89 8.19 -11.25
CA GLN A 61 16.34 9.54 -11.50
C GLN A 61 15.47 9.60 -12.76
N GLN A 62 15.70 8.73 -13.75
CA GLN A 62 14.80 8.54 -14.90
C GLN A 62 13.45 7.91 -14.53
N GLU A 63 13.28 7.43 -13.29
CA GLU A 63 12.02 6.87 -12.81
C GLU A 63 11.11 7.88 -12.10
N GLU A 64 11.60 9.07 -11.78
CA GLU A 64 10.84 10.12 -11.09
C GLU A 64 10.84 11.44 -11.88
N PHE A 65 9.94 12.35 -11.53
CA PHE A 65 10.00 13.71 -12.04
C PHE A 65 11.27 14.41 -11.53
N SER A 66 11.98 15.10 -12.41
CA SER A 66 13.12 15.93 -12.02
C SER A 66 12.66 16.98 -11.00
N LYS A 67 13.44 17.17 -9.94
CA LYS A 67 13.19 18.23 -8.95
C LYS A 67 13.09 19.61 -9.60
N GLN A 68 13.91 19.85 -10.63
CA GLN A 68 13.91 21.10 -11.37
C GLN A 68 12.59 21.30 -12.16
N ASP A 69 12.10 20.24 -12.82
CA ASP A 69 10.81 20.31 -13.54
C ASP A 69 9.64 20.53 -12.56
N LEU A 70 9.69 19.90 -11.38
CA LEU A 70 8.65 20.08 -10.35
C LEU A 70 8.62 21.52 -9.81
N GLU A 71 9.78 22.14 -9.62
CA GLU A 71 9.93 23.53 -9.19
C GLU A 71 9.49 24.50 -10.28
N ASP A 72 9.90 24.28 -11.54
CA ASP A 72 9.56 25.13 -12.68
C ASP A 72 8.05 25.16 -12.97
N TYR A 73 7.36 24.03 -12.77
CA TYR A 73 5.91 23.94 -12.91
C TYR A 73 5.14 24.31 -11.63
N GLY A 74 5.84 24.49 -10.51
CA GLY A 74 5.28 24.95 -9.24
C GLY A 74 4.40 23.93 -8.52
N PHE A 75 4.72 22.64 -8.61
CA PHE A 75 3.95 21.56 -7.98
C PHE A 75 4.79 20.66 -7.06
N SER A 76 5.99 21.09 -6.67
CA SER A 76 6.93 20.30 -5.87
C SER A 76 6.39 19.98 -4.47
N MET A 77 5.66 20.91 -3.83
CA MET A 77 5.19 20.74 -2.45
C MET A 77 3.97 19.81 -2.35
N THR A 78 3.27 19.60 -3.46
CA THR A 78 2.06 18.77 -3.54
C THR A 78 2.32 17.41 -4.20
N TYR A 79 3.53 17.20 -4.71
CA TYR A 79 3.98 15.92 -5.26
C TYR A 79 4.18 14.89 -4.15
N ARG A 80 3.69 13.67 -4.38
CA ARG A 80 3.75 12.55 -3.42
C ARG A 80 4.67 11.42 -3.87
N GLY A 81 5.07 11.41 -5.14
CA GLY A 81 5.99 10.42 -5.69
C GLY A 81 5.52 9.82 -7.01
N THR A 82 6.39 9.02 -7.61
CA THR A 82 6.08 8.17 -8.76
C THR A 82 6.09 6.72 -8.30
N TYR A 83 5.08 5.97 -8.72
CA TYR A 83 4.87 4.59 -8.32
C TYR A 83 4.61 3.72 -9.54
N ASN A 84 5.00 2.44 -9.46
CA ASN A 84 4.78 1.48 -10.53
C ASN A 84 3.48 0.66 -10.36
N PHE A 85 2.73 0.89 -9.27
CA PHE A 85 1.52 0.16 -8.93
C PHE A 85 0.41 1.07 -8.43
N MET A 86 -0.79 0.84 -8.94
CA MET A 86 -1.98 1.68 -8.70
C MET A 86 -2.33 1.77 -7.20
N GLY A 87 -2.33 0.65 -6.48
CA GLY A 87 -2.65 0.64 -5.05
C GLY A 87 -1.70 1.48 -4.19
N ARG A 88 -0.44 1.67 -4.63
CA ARG A 88 0.53 2.52 -3.93
C ARG A 88 0.24 4.00 -4.16
N VAL A 89 -0.13 4.38 -5.38
CA VAL A 89 -0.59 5.74 -5.71
C VAL A 89 -1.79 6.11 -4.83
N GLU A 90 -2.76 5.20 -4.73
CA GLU A 90 -3.93 5.41 -3.87
C GLU A 90 -3.54 5.57 -2.40
N SER A 91 -2.71 4.66 -1.87
CA SER A 91 -2.24 4.73 -0.48
C SER A 91 -1.54 6.05 -0.18
N ALA A 92 -0.61 6.46 -1.04
CA ALA A 92 0.16 7.68 -0.89
C ALA A 92 -0.70 8.96 -0.93
N LEU A 93 -1.70 8.99 -1.81
CA LEU A 93 -2.61 10.12 -1.90
C LEU A 93 -3.59 10.17 -0.73
N PHE A 94 -4.09 9.02 -0.25
CA PHE A 94 -4.99 8.99 0.91
C PHE A 94 -4.30 9.25 2.24
N ALA A 95 -3.00 8.98 2.37
CA ALA A 95 -2.22 9.35 3.55
C ALA A 95 -2.22 10.88 3.80
N SER A 96 -2.53 11.68 2.77
CA SER A 96 -2.71 13.14 2.88
C SER A 96 -3.90 13.59 2.03
N ALA A 97 -5.10 13.22 2.49
CA ALA A 97 -6.37 13.35 1.77
C ALA A 97 -6.78 14.79 1.38
N ASP A 98 -6.11 15.80 1.92
CA ASP A 98 -6.48 17.20 1.73
C ASP A 98 -6.04 17.76 0.38
N MET A 99 -4.82 17.43 -0.07
CA MET A 99 -4.23 17.93 -1.31
C MET A 99 -2.94 17.19 -1.68
N GLY A 100 -2.86 16.75 -2.93
CA GLY A 100 -1.67 16.09 -3.45
C GLY A 100 -1.89 15.43 -4.80
N TRP A 101 -0.79 15.16 -5.48
CA TRP A 101 -0.77 14.34 -6.69
C TRP A 101 0.40 13.37 -6.69
N ALA A 102 0.24 12.29 -7.43
CA ALA A 102 1.23 11.25 -7.63
C ALA A 102 1.18 10.77 -9.07
N ALA A 103 2.23 10.13 -9.53
CA ALA A 103 2.28 9.54 -10.85
C ALA A 103 2.31 8.01 -10.77
N LEU A 104 1.50 7.38 -11.61
CA LEU A 104 1.60 5.97 -11.92
C LEU A 104 2.44 5.81 -13.18
N ARG A 105 3.55 5.08 -13.08
CA ARG A 105 4.42 4.76 -14.20
C ARG A 105 4.23 3.30 -14.59
N GLN A 106 3.99 3.06 -15.87
CA GLN A 106 3.99 1.72 -16.46
C GLN A 106 4.90 1.75 -17.68
N SER A 107 6.08 1.13 -17.56
CA SER A 107 7.12 1.19 -18.59
C SER A 107 7.51 2.65 -18.91
N GLN A 108 7.34 3.10 -20.15
CA GLN A 108 7.62 4.49 -20.58
C GLN A 108 6.38 5.40 -20.50
N HIS A 109 5.27 4.92 -19.97
CA HIS A 109 4.03 5.67 -19.88
C HIS A 109 3.76 6.19 -18.47
N TRP A 110 3.24 7.41 -18.41
CA TRP A 110 2.96 8.16 -17.20
C TRP A 110 1.47 8.45 -17.10
N GLN A 111 0.91 8.28 -15.92
CA GLN A 111 -0.46 8.68 -15.62
C GLN A 111 -0.47 9.48 -14.32
N ILE A 112 -1.00 10.70 -14.37
CA ILE A 112 -1.09 11.59 -13.22
C ILE A 112 -2.40 11.34 -12.48
N TRP A 113 -2.29 11.24 -11.16
CA TRP A 113 -3.40 11.05 -10.24
C TRP A 113 -3.44 12.23 -9.27
N VAL A 114 -4.56 12.94 -9.26
CA VAL A 114 -4.83 14.08 -8.39
C VAL A 114 -5.94 13.71 -7.42
N ILE A 115 -5.72 13.92 -6.13
CA ILE A 115 -6.77 13.70 -5.13
C ILE A 115 -7.83 14.81 -5.19
N ARG A 116 -9.10 14.43 -5.12
CA ARG A 116 -10.24 15.35 -5.06
C ARG A 116 -10.92 15.27 -3.69
N PRO A 117 -11.64 16.34 -3.27
CA PRO A 117 -12.57 16.25 -2.16
C PRO A 117 -13.51 15.06 -2.37
N SER A 118 -13.83 14.33 -1.29
CA SER A 118 -14.54 13.02 -1.27
C SER A 118 -13.72 11.76 -1.58
N LEU A 119 -12.38 11.83 -1.50
CA LEU A 119 -11.49 10.66 -1.65
C LEU A 119 -11.61 10.00 -3.04
N SER A 120 -11.87 10.81 -4.08
CA SER A 120 -11.88 10.37 -5.48
C SER A 120 -10.65 10.88 -6.21
N PHE A 121 -10.26 10.22 -7.31
CA PHE A 121 -9.10 10.62 -8.11
C PHE A 121 -9.52 11.27 -9.43
N LEU A 122 -8.84 12.33 -9.81
CA LEU A 122 -8.80 12.81 -11.18
C LEU A 122 -7.56 12.20 -11.84
N LYS A 123 -7.77 11.40 -12.89
CA LYS A 123 -6.72 10.66 -13.59
C LYS A 123 -6.49 11.25 -14.98
N SER A 124 -5.24 11.38 -15.38
CA SER A 124 -4.90 11.75 -16.75
C SER A 124 -5.02 10.56 -17.71
N PRO A 125 -5.04 10.81 -19.04
CA PRO A 125 -4.63 9.81 -20.02
C PRO A 125 -3.18 9.35 -19.78
N TRP A 126 -2.81 8.23 -20.36
CA TRP A 126 -1.41 7.78 -20.40
C TRP A 126 -0.60 8.68 -21.34
N MET A 127 0.50 9.23 -20.83
CA MET A 127 1.38 10.16 -21.53
C MET A 127 2.78 9.55 -21.69
N THR A 128 3.54 10.03 -22.66
CA THR A 128 4.86 9.46 -23.00
C THR A 128 6.02 10.32 -22.50
N SER A 129 5.73 11.54 -22.05
CA SER A 129 6.71 12.50 -21.56
C SER A 129 6.29 13.08 -20.21
N THR A 130 7.27 13.34 -19.34
CA THR A 130 7.07 14.02 -18.06
C THR A 130 6.61 15.47 -18.26
N GLN A 131 7.03 16.14 -19.33
CA GLN A 131 6.60 17.50 -19.67
C GLN A 131 5.10 17.54 -20.00
N GLU A 132 4.63 16.61 -20.83
CA GLU A 132 3.21 16.46 -21.18
C GLU A 132 2.36 16.22 -19.93
N ALA A 133 2.89 15.42 -19.00
CA ALA A 133 2.24 15.12 -17.73
C ALA A 133 2.13 16.35 -16.80
N LEU A 134 3.17 17.17 -16.71
CA LEU A 134 3.16 18.41 -15.92
C LEU A 134 2.30 19.51 -16.56
N GLU A 135 2.26 19.61 -17.90
CA GLU A 135 1.36 20.51 -18.61
C GLU A 135 -0.10 20.14 -18.41
N TRP A 136 -0.41 18.83 -18.48
CA TRP A 136 -1.74 18.32 -18.19
C TRP A 136 -2.16 18.65 -16.75
N LEU A 137 -1.26 18.45 -15.78
CA LEU A 137 -1.48 18.78 -14.38
C LEU A 137 -1.82 20.27 -14.26
N LYS A 138 -0.98 21.16 -14.79
CA LYS A 138 -1.17 22.63 -14.75
C LYS A 138 -2.53 23.08 -15.30
N LYS A 139 -3.07 22.37 -16.29
CA LYS A 139 -4.34 22.69 -16.96
C LYS A 139 -5.57 22.18 -16.20
N HIS A 140 -5.48 21.02 -15.53
CA HIS A 140 -6.65 20.33 -14.97
C HIS A 140 -6.65 20.22 -13.43
N SER A 141 -5.55 20.57 -12.75
CA SER A 141 -5.44 20.41 -11.28
C SER A 141 -5.75 21.67 -10.46
N ARG A 142 -5.90 22.85 -11.09
CA ARG A 142 -6.05 24.14 -10.39
C ARG A 142 -7.23 24.21 -9.40
N GLU A 143 -8.27 23.43 -9.63
CA GLU A 143 -9.44 23.35 -8.73
C GLU A 143 -9.19 22.46 -7.50
N PHE A 144 -8.17 21.59 -7.53
CA PHE A 144 -7.95 20.54 -6.54
C PHE A 144 -6.58 20.63 -5.86
N ILE A 145 -5.60 21.27 -6.48
CA ILE A 145 -4.22 21.37 -6.02
C ILE A 145 -3.77 22.81 -6.11
N ARG A 146 -3.17 23.31 -5.02
CA ARG A 146 -2.53 24.62 -4.98
C ARG A 146 -1.10 24.52 -5.48
N THR A 147 -0.67 25.57 -6.17
CA THR A 147 0.72 25.74 -6.58
C THR A 147 1.63 26.03 -5.38
N ASP A 148 2.92 25.81 -5.56
CA ASP A 148 3.94 26.11 -4.56
C ASP A 148 3.94 27.58 -4.16
N GLU A 149 3.62 28.51 -5.08
CA GLU A 149 3.49 29.94 -4.77
C GLU A 149 2.31 30.22 -3.83
N GLU A 150 1.14 29.66 -4.14
CA GLU A 150 -0.05 29.78 -3.29
C GLU A 150 0.17 29.13 -1.92
N LEU A 151 0.85 27.99 -1.88
CA LEU A 151 1.24 27.35 -0.63
C LEU A 151 2.24 28.21 0.15
N LYS A 152 3.24 28.81 -0.49
CA LYS A 152 4.17 29.75 0.16
C LYS A 152 3.49 31.03 0.67
N THR A 153 2.34 31.41 0.11
CA THR A 153 1.55 32.56 0.60
C THR A 153 0.64 32.20 1.78
N ILE A 154 0.24 30.93 1.89
CA ILE A 154 -0.73 30.44 2.87
C ILE A 154 -0.03 29.78 4.06
N ILE A 155 1.11 29.12 3.81
CA ILE A 155 2.05 28.71 4.83
C ILE A 155 2.76 30.00 5.25
N PRO A 156 2.64 30.45 6.52
CA PRO A 156 3.47 31.55 6.98
C PRO A 156 4.91 31.12 6.74
N VAL A 157 5.61 31.84 5.85
CA VAL A 157 7.05 31.71 5.71
C VAL A 157 7.60 31.89 7.11
N LEU A 158 8.06 30.80 7.72
CA LEU A 158 9.07 30.88 8.77
C LEU A 158 10.21 31.61 8.08
N GLU A 159 10.36 32.91 8.36
CA GLU A 159 11.46 33.69 7.83
C GLU A 159 12.74 32.86 8.05
N ALA A 160 13.48 32.66 6.96
CA ALA A 160 14.77 32.00 7.03
C ALA A 160 15.57 32.69 8.14
N HIS A 161 16.09 31.89 9.07
CA HIS A 161 16.81 32.37 10.22
C HIS A 161 17.81 33.44 9.78
N ASN A 162 17.68 34.66 10.30
CA ASN A 162 18.78 35.61 10.19
C ASN A 162 19.98 34.92 10.82
N GLU A 163 21.02 34.64 10.02
CA GLU A 163 22.24 34.03 10.53
C GLU A 163 22.72 34.84 11.74
N ILE A 164 22.72 34.21 12.91
CA ILE A 164 23.16 34.84 14.15
C ILE A 164 24.63 35.22 13.91
N PRO A 165 25.00 36.52 14.00
CA PRO A 165 26.39 36.93 13.80
C PRO A 165 27.28 36.14 14.76
N THR A 166 28.23 35.38 14.22
CA THR A 166 29.16 34.53 14.98
C THR A 166 30.10 35.33 15.90
N THR A 167 29.99 36.67 15.89
CA THR A 167 30.77 37.62 16.67
C THR A 167 30.23 37.87 18.08
N LEU A 168 29.04 37.35 18.43
CA LEU A 168 28.40 37.57 19.75
C LEU A 168 28.78 36.48 20.76
N SER A 169 28.82 36.83 22.05
CA SER A 169 29.12 35.87 23.11
C SER A 169 28.00 34.82 23.26
N ALA A 170 28.34 33.62 23.73
CA ALA A 170 27.40 32.50 23.85
C ALA A 170 26.16 32.83 24.73
N GLN A 171 26.29 33.74 25.70
CA GLN A 171 25.18 34.18 26.54
C GLN A 171 24.23 35.13 25.78
N GLU A 172 24.76 35.99 24.92
CA GLU A 172 23.97 36.89 24.08
C GLU A 172 23.21 36.10 23.01
N GLN A 173 23.85 35.10 22.39
CA GLN A 173 23.21 34.18 21.44
C GLN A 173 22.03 33.43 22.08
N LEU A 174 22.20 32.92 23.30
CA LEU A 174 21.14 32.24 24.08
C LEU A 174 19.99 33.19 24.45
N SER A 175 20.29 34.45 24.74
CA SER A 175 19.27 35.45 25.05
C SER A 175 18.46 35.84 23.81
N LEU A 176 19.10 35.92 22.64
CA LEU A 176 18.45 36.20 21.37
C LEU A 176 17.52 35.04 20.97
N LEU A 177 18.00 33.79 21.08
CA LEU A 177 17.23 32.58 20.84
C LEU A 177 15.99 32.50 21.72
N ARG A 178 16.10 32.83 23.01
CA ARG A 178 14.94 32.85 23.92
C ARG A 178 13.92 33.92 23.53
N LYS A 179 14.40 35.08 23.07
CA LYS A 179 13.53 36.19 22.66
C LYS A 179 12.79 35.86 21.36
N GLU A 180 13.46 35.23 20.40
CA GLU A 180 12.84 34.72 19.16
C GLU A 180 11.83 33.61 19.45
N THR A 181 12.16 32.68 20.35
CA THR A 181 11.25 31.60 20.75
C THR A 181 9.96 32.13 21.41
N ALA A 182 10.09 33.14 22.27
CA ALA A 182 8.93 33.79 22.89
C ALA A 182 8.07 34.57 21.88
N ASN A 183 8.71 35.20 20.89
CA ASN A 183 8.01 35.90 19.82
C ASN A 183 7.25 34.91 18.92
N PHE A 184 7.85 33.73 18.68
CA PHE A 184 7.25 32.63 17.94
C PHE A 184 6.01 32.05 18.65
N GLU A 185 6.08 31.79 19.95
CA GLU A 185 4.92 31.33 20.73
C GLU A 185 3.77 32.35 20.69
N SER A 186 4.09 33.64 20.80
CA SER A 186 3.08 34.70 20.73
C SER A 186 2.41 34.82 19.35
N GLN A 187 3.14 34.60 18.26
CA GLN A 187 2.57 34.60 16.91
C GLN A 187 1.69 33.37 16.67
N LEU A 188 2.10 32.20 17.17
CA LEU A 188 1.32 30.97 17.09
C LEU A 188 -0.02 31.09 17.83
N GLU A 189 -0.02 31.66 19.04
CA GLU A 189 -1.24 31.90 19.81
C GLU A 189 -2.20 32.87 19.12
N ALA A 190 -1.68 33.92 18.47
CA ALA A 190 -2.48 34.87 17.72
C ALA A 190 -3.20 34.21 16.52
N ILE A 191 -2.50 33.34 15.78
CA ILE A 191 -3.07 32.60 14.63
C ILE A 191 -4.15 31.61 15.09
N ILE A 192 -3.94 30.93 16.22
CA ILE A 192 -4.91 30.01 16.80
C ILE A 192 -6.20 30.75 17.19
N GLN A 193 -6.09 31.94 17.79
CA GLN A 193 -7.26 32.76 18.15
C GLN A 193 -8.01 33.33 16.94
N GLU A 194 -7.32 33.66 15.85
CA GLU A 194 -7.94 34.23 14.65
C GLU A 194 -8.65 33.18 13.79
N LYS A 195 -8.13 31.93 13.75
CA LYS A 195 -8.60 30.89 12.82
C LYS A 195 -9.53 29.85 13.44
N ILE A 196 -9.63 29.76 14.77
CA ILE A 196 -10.47 28.78 15.48
C ILE A 196 -11.48 29.52 16.37
N GLN A 197 -12.50 30.14 15.77
CA GLN A 197 -13.75 30.44 16.48
C GLN A 197 -14.87 29.51 15.95
N PRO A 198 -15.60 28.81 16.83
CA PRO A 198 -16.79 28.07 16.43
C PRO A 198 -17.95 29.01 16.09
N VAL A 199 -18.65 28.69 15.00
CA VAL A 199 -19.91 29.32 14.57
C VAL A 199 -20.94 29.23 15.69
N THR A 200 -21.47 30.37 16.14
CA THR A 200 -22.61 30.44 17.07
C THR A 200 -23.91 30.25 16.27
N PRO A 201 -24.79 29.30 16.64
CA PRO A 201 -26.18 29.37 16.24
C PRO A 201 -26.95 30.30 17.19
N SER A 202 -27.79 31.13 16.59
CA SER A 202 -28.72 32.08 17.20
C SER A 202 -29.62 31.46 18.27
N SER A 203 -29.70 32.17 19.41
CA SER A 203 -30.85 32.38 20.33
C SER A 203 -32.02 31.39 20.28
N HIS A 204 -32.42 30.86 21.45
CA HIS A 204 -33.77 31.03 22.03
C HIS A 204 -33.73 30.82 23.56
N SER A 205 -34.43 31.71 24.25
CA SER A 205 -34.51 31.90 25.70
C SER A 205 -35.50 30.95 26.39
N GLY A 206 -35.18 30.55 27.62
CA GLY A 206 -36.12 29.90 28.54
C GLY A 206 -35.54 29.75 29.95
N THR A 207 -35.91 30.67 30.84
CA THR A 207 -35.68 30.70 32.30
C THR A 207 -36.30 29.51 33.04
N VAL A 208 -35.68 29.01 34.13
CA VAL A 208 -36.22 28.90 35.52
C VAL A 208 -35.12 28.39 36.49
N THR A 209 -35.23 28.87 37.74
CA THR A 209 -34.37 28.91 38.93
C THR A 209 -34.30 27.67 39.86
N ALA A 210 -33.18 27.62 40.64
CA ALA A 210 -32.96 27.06 42.01
C ALA A 210 -32.92 25.50 42.14
N THR A 211 -32.09 24.82 42.95
CA THR A 211 -31.47 25.04 44.28
C THR A 211 -30.21 24.15 44.52
N ARG A 212 -29.29 24.61 45.38
CA ARG A 212 -28.11 23.93 46.01
C ARG A 212 -28.48 22.65 46.84
N PRO A 213 -27.55 21.78 47.36
CA PRO A 213 -26.21 22.09 47.88
C PRO A 213 -25.02 21.11 47.60
N ARG A 214 -23.81 21.63 47.84
CA ARG A 214 -22.49 20.94 47.95
C ARG A 214 -22.33 20.18 49.28
N PRO A 215 -21.36 19.24 49.35
CA PRO A 215 -20.16 19.47 50.19
C PRO A 215 -18.87 19.13 49.43
N SER A 216 -17.96 20.09 49.20
CA SER A 216 -16.78 20.43 50.01
C SER A 216 -15.62 19.42 49.99
N PHE A 217 -14.60 19.68 49.17
CA PHE A 217 -13.20 19.55 49.59
C PHE A 217 -12.32 20.63 48.93
N ARG A 218 -11.30 21.07 49.67
CA ARG A 218 -10.52 22.31 49.51
C ARG A 218 -9.57 22.31 48.28
N GLN A 219 -9.38 23.50 47.73
CA GLN A 219 -8.38 23.89 46.72
C GLN A 219 -6.98 24.08 47.34
N ASN A 220 -5.91 23.72 46.61
CA ASN A 220 -4.93 24.64 45.97
C ASN A 220 -3.57 23.97 45.71
N SER A 221 -3.20 23.78 44.43
CA SER A 221 -2.01 24.38 43.79
C SER A 221 -1.89 23.86 42.34
N PRO A 222 -1.44 24.69 41.38
CA PRO A 222 -1.40 24.33 39.97
C PRO A 222 -0.10 23.56 39.69
N SER A 223 -0.19 22.28 39.31
CA SER A 223 0.95 21.59 38.70
C SER A 223 0.99 21.98 37.22
N VAL A 224 1.96 22.82 36.89
CA VAL A 224 2.43 23.07 35.53
C VAL A 224 2.64 21.71 34.85
N ALA A 225 1.84 21.42 33.84
CA ALA A 225 2.05 20.28 32.98
C ALA A 225 3.41 20.46 32.29
N ASN A 226 4.38 19.62 32.64
CA ASN A 226 5.63 19.47 31.90
C ASN A 226 5.31 18.87 30.52
N ILE A 227 4.84 19.72 29.61
CA ILE A 227 4.90 19.50 28.18
C ILE A 227 6.35 19.76 27.80
N ASN A 228 7.22 18.75 27.95
CA ASN A 228 8.51 18.65 27.26
C ASN A 228 9.21 17.35 27.63
N LYS A 229 8.87 16.31 26.87
CA LYS A 229 9.75 15.27 26.30
C LYS A 229 8.84 14.20 25.70
N ALA A 230 8.17 14.55 24.60
CA ALA A 230 7.88 13.53 23.60
C ALA A 230 9.24 13.11 23.03
N LYS A 231 9.90 12.17 23.70
CA LYS A 231 10.89 11.33 23.04
C LYS A 231 10.15 10.72 21.84
N PRO A 232 10.71 10.74 20.62
CA PRO A 232 10.16 9.91 19.55
C PRO A 232 10.08 8.50 20.14
N VAL A 233 8.85 7.96 20.21
CA VAL A 233 8.66 6.57 20.58
C VAL A 233 9.45 5.81 19.53
N ALA A 234 10.56 5.18 19.95
CA ALA A 234 11.32 4.31 19.07
C ALA A 234 10.34 3.25 18.56
N LEU A 235 9.95 3.38 17.28
CA LEU A 235 9.08 2.45 16.60
C LEU A 235 9.77 1.10 16.63
N LYS A 236 9.19 0.15 17.37
CA LYS A 236 9.81 -1.17 17.56
C LYS A 236 9.67 -1.94 16.25
N ASP A 237 10.79 -2.14 15.58
CA ASP A 237 10.88 -3.11 14.49
C ASP A 237 10.53 -4.49 15.06
N PHE A 238 9.50 -5.11 14.48
CA PHE A 238 9.07 -6.47 14.76
C PHE A 238 9.60 -7.38 13.67
N ASN A 239 10.01 -8.58 14.05
CA ASN A 239 10.51 -9.58 13.12
C ASN A 239 9.46 -10.68 12.94
N LEU A 240 8.82 -10.69 11.77
CA LEU A 240 7.85 -11.70 11.34
C LEU A 240 8.57 -12.77 10.51
N ASP A 241 9.21 -13.73 11.18
CA ASP A 241 9.97 -14.83 10.55
C ASP A 241 11.01 -14.37 9.50
N GLY A 242 11.85 -13.41 9.86
CA GLY A 242 12.84 -12.79 8.97
C GLY A 242 12.34 -11.57 8.19
N LEU A 243 11.04 -11.25 8.25
CA LEU A 243 10.50 -10.02 7.67
C LEU A 243 10.52 -8.90 8.72
N LEU A 244 11.29 -7.85 8.48
CA LEU A 244 11.29 -6.66 9.31
C LEU A 244 10.03 -5.84 9.02
N CYS A 245 9.25 -5.57 10.05
CA CYS A 245 7.98 -4.88 9.93
C CYS A 245 7.65 -4.02 11.14
N ARG A 246 6.64 -3.17 10.98
CA ARG A 246 6.05 -2.34 12.01
C ARG A 246 4.64 -2.84 12.31
N LEU A 247 4.29 -2.82 13.59
CA LEU A 247 2.95 -3.21 14.05
C LEU A 247 2.16 -1.98 14.48
N GLU A 248 0.96 -1.82 13.92
CA GLU A 248 -0.02 -0.81 14.33
C GLU A 248 -1.27 -1.50 14.86
N ARG A 249 -1.85 -1.05 15.98
CA ARG A 249 -3.06 -1.67 16.51
C ARG A 249 -4.28 -1.32 15.66
N VAL A 250 -5.07 -2.34 15.30
CA VAL A 250 -6.34 -2.17 14.59
C VAL A 250 -7.47 -2.20 15.61
N ASP A 251 -8.27 -1.13 15.65
CA ASP A 251 -9.40 -0.93 16.57
C ASP A 251 -9.24 -1.62 17.95
N PRO A 252 -8.45 -1.02 18.86
CA PRO A 252 -8.12 -1.61 20.16
C PRO A 252 -9.34 -1.94 21.04
N LYS A 253 -10.51 -1.40 20.73
CA LYS A 253 -11.75 -1.63 21.50
C LYS A 253 -12.40 -2.95 21.10
N LEU A 254 -12.36 -3.29 19.82
CA LEU A 254 -13.01 -4.49 19.28
C LEU A 254 -12.06 -5.68 19.29
N TYR A 255 -10.79 -5.46 18.93
CA TYR A 255 -9.76 -6.49 18.87
C TYR A 255 -8.45 -6.02 19.53
N PRO A 256 -8.30 -6.19 20.86
CA PRO A 256 -7.15 -5.65 21.60
C PRO A 256 -5.79 -6.24 21.18
N SER A 257 -5.81 -7.42 20.58
CA SER A 257 -4.62 -8.17 20.15
C SER A 257 -4.39 -8.20 18.65
N LEU A 258 -5.18 -7.45 17.87
CA LEU A 258 -5.06 -7.38 16.41
C LEU A 258 -4.17 -6.21 15.99
N TYR A 259 -3.19 -6.51 15.14
CA TYR A 259 -2.25 -5.54 14.62
C TYR A 259 -2.22 -5.58 13.10
N ARG A 260 -2.16 -4.42 12.46
CA ARG A 260 -1.76 -4.25 11.07
C ARG A 260 -0.24 -4.35 10.99
N VAL A 261 0.24 -5.09 10.00
CA VAL A 261 1.67 -5.27 9.75
C VAL A 261 2.07 -4.43 8.54
N GLU A 262 3.01 -3.51 8.74
CA GLU A 262 3.63 -2.71 7.68
C GLU A 262 5.06 -3.23 7.43
N LEU A 263 5.31 -3.80 6.26
CA LEU A 263 6.63 -4.34 5.90
C LEU A 263 7.60 -3.19 5.54
N HIS A 264 8.85 -3.23 6.02
CA HIS A 264 9.85 -2.18 5.74
C HIS A 264 10.36 -2.19 4.30
N ASP A 265 10.69 -3.38 3.79
CA ASP A 265 11.02 -3.55 2.38
C ASP A 265 9.71 -3.85 1.63
N GLU A 266 9.11 -2.81 1.05
CA GLU A 266 7.94 -2.96 0.17
C GLU A 266 8.35 -3.67 -1.12
N ILE A 267 8.49 -5.01 -1.03
CA ILE A 267 8.78 -5.91 -2.14
C ILE A 267 7.90 -5.55 -3.35
N ASN A 268 8.43 -5.74 -4.56
CA ASN A 268 7.73 -5.61 -5.85
C ASN A 268 6.49 -6.55 -5.91
N GLN A 269 5.45 -6.22 -5.17
CA GLN A 269 4.15 -6.86 -5.19
C GLN A 269 3.33 -6.23 -6.31
N ASN A 270 2.83 -7.04 -7.22
CA ASN A 270 1.87 -6.62 -8.24
C ASN A 270 0.41 -6.68 -7.72
N ILE A 271 0.23 -6.85 -6.41
CA ILE A 271 -1.08 -6.91 -5.76
C ILE A 271 -1.05 -6.22 -4.38
N LYS A 272 -2.16 -5.58 -4.01
CA LYS A 272 -2.38 -5.07 -2.66
C LYS A 272 -2.71 -6.24 -1.72
N ILE A 273 -1.96 -6.34 -0.62
CA ILE A 273 -2.19 -7.28 0.47
C ILE A 273 -2.14 -6.52 1.79
N ASP A 274 -3.22 -6.60 2.56
CA ASP A 274 -3.29 -6.05 3.91
C ASP A 274 -2.93 -7.16 4.90
N TRP A 275 -1.90 -6.94 5.71
CA TRP A 275 -1.39 -7.94 6.64
C TRP A 275 -1.90 -7.68 8.05
N LEU A 276 -2.53 -8.69 8.64
CA LEU A 276 -3.04 -8.69 9.99
C LEU A 276 -2.33 -9.76 10.83
N TYR A 277 -1.91 -9.38 12.02
CA TYR A 277 -1.25 -10.24 12.98
C TYR A 277 -2.00 -10.21 14.31
N LEU A 278 -2.49 -11.39 14.72
CA LEU A 278 -3.02 -11.63 16.05
C LEU A 278 -1.86 -11.98 16.98
N LYS A 279 -1.54 -11.04 17.86
CA LYS A 279 -0.49 -11.24 18.86
C LYS A 279 -1.04 -12.07 20.01
N ALA A 280 -0.35 -13.15 20.38
CA ALA A 280 -0.73 -13.96 21.54
C ALA A 280 -0.61 -13.15 22.85
N GLU A 281 -1.47 -13.44 23.83
CA GLU A 281 -1.50 -12.72 25.12
C GLU A 281 -0.21 -12.88 25.93
N ASN A 282 0.51 -13.99 25.72
CA ASN A 282 1.79 -14.31 26.35
C ASN A 282 3.00 -13.74 25.58
N ASP A 283 2.79 -12.94 24.53
CA ASP A 283 3.83 -12.41 23.65
C ASP A 283 4.66 -13.48 22.91
N GLU A 284 4.24 -14.76 22.92
CA GLU A 284 4.91 -15.81 22.16
C GLU A 284 4.57 -15.71 20.67
N GLN A 285 5.60 -15.84 19.82
CA GLN A 285 5.41 -15.92 18.39
C GLN A 285 4.87 -17.30 17.99
N PRO A 286 4.05 -17.40 16.93
CA PRO A 286 3.58 -18.68 16.44
C PRO A 286 4.76 -19.53 15.96
N GLN A 287 4.61 -20.85 16.04
CA GLN A 287 5.55 -21.77 15.40
C GLN A 287 5.41 -21.64 13.88
N TRP A 288 6.30 -20.87 13.25
CA TRP A 288 6.22 -20.52 11.82
C TRP A 288 6.08 -21.72 10.89
N GLY A 289 6.73 -22.86 11.19
CA GLY A 289 6.64 -24.07 10.37
C GLY A 289 5.24 -24.72 10.33
N THR A 290 4.39 -24.46 11.33
CA THR A 290 3.02 -25.02 11.45
C THR A 290 1.95 -23.92 11.50
N ALA A 291 2.35 -22.66 11.38
CA ALA A 291 1.45 -21.52 11.41
C ALA A 291 0.46 -21.59 10.25
N GLN A 292 -0.82 -21.48 10.60
CA GLN A 292 -1.90 -21.38 9.63
C GLN A 292 -2.10 -19.93 9.22
N ILE A 293 -2.48 -19.74 7.96
CA ILE A 293 -2.72 -18.44 7.35
C ILE A 293 -4.11 -18.45 6.75
N PHE A 294 -4.87 -17.39 7.02
CA PHE A 294 -6.18 -17.18 6.44
C PHE A 294 -6.11 -15.99 5.49
N ILE A 295 -6.60 -16.17 4.28
CA ILE A 295 -6.55 -15.16 3.22
C ILE A 295 -7.98 -14.87 2.80
N ALA A 296 -8.39 -13.63 2.97
CA ALA A 296 -9.71 -13.13 2.61
C ALA A 296 -9.66 -12.34 1.30
N GLU A 297 -10.58 -12.64 0.39
CA GLU A 297 -10.83 -11.82 -0.80
C GLU A 297 -11.74 -10.65 -0.46
N GLN A 298 -11.25 -9.42 -0.64
CA GLN A 298 -12.01 -8.20 -0.41
C GLN A 298 -12.57 -7.63 -1.71
N LEU A 299 -13.86 -7.33 -1.71
CA LEU A 299 -14.56 -6.66 -2.80
C LEU A 299 -15.00 -5.26 -2.37
N TYR A 300 -15.03 -4.32 -3.32
CA TYR A 300 -15.76 -3.07 -3.14
C TYR A 300 -17.27 -3.32 -3.11
N GLU A 301 -18.05 -2.35 -2.65
CA GLU A 301 -19.52 -2.49 -2.56
C GLU A 301 -20.20 -2.86 -3.88
N GLN A 302 -19.61 -2.46 -5.01
CA GLN A 302 -20.11 -2.76 -6.34
C GLN A 302 -19.82 -4.19 -6.81
N GLY A 303 -18.98 -4.95 -6.09
CA GLY A 303 -18.54 -6.30 -6.46
C GLY A 303 -17.21 -6.36 -7.22
N GLN A 304 -16.52 -5.24 -7.40
CA GLN A 304 -15.19 -5.23 -8.01
C GLN A 304 -14.14 -5.74 -7.00
N PHE A 305 -13.18 -6.55 -7.46
CA PHE A 305 -12.07 -7.00 -6.62
C PHE A 305 -11.22 -5.82 -6.14
N SER A 306 -10.93 -5.78 -4.83
CA SER A 306 -10.13 -4.73 -4.21
C SER A 306 -8.72 -5.23 -3.88
N HIS A 307 -8.59 -6.19 -2.97
CA HIS A 307 -7.31 -6.68 -2.45
C HIS A 307 -7.47 -7.97 -1.64
N TYR A 308 -6.36 -8.56 -1.20
CA TYR A 308 -6.36 -9.64 -0.22
C TYR A 308 -6.10 -9.10 1.20
N VAL A 309 -6.78 -9.65 2.20
CA VAL A 309 -6.45 -9.45 3.62
C VAL A 309 -5.95 -10.75 4.19
N VAL A 310 -4.79 -10.74 4.83
CA VAL A 310 -4.12 -11.93 5.35
C VAL A 310 -4.08 -11.87 6.87
N LEU A 311 -4.57 -12.91 7.53
CA LEU A 311 -4.56 -13.05 8.98
C LEU A 311 -3.58 -14.14 9.43
N ILE A 312 -2.72 -13.76 10.38
CA ILE A 312 -1.65 -14.59 10.94
C ILE A 312 -1.83 -14.65 12.46
N GLY A 313 -1.54 -15.80 13.07
CA GLY A 313 -1.48 -15.93 14.54
C GLY A 313 -2.70 -16.55 15.21
N THR A 314 -3.62 -17.13 14.43
CA THR A 314 -4.72 -17.96 14.95
C THR A 314 -4.71 -19.34 14.30
N HIS A 315 -5.15 -20.35 15.04
CA HIS A 315 -5.46 -21.70 14.55
C HIS A 315 -6.96 -21.98 14.53
N SER A 316 -7.78 -21.07 15.07
CA SER A 316 -9.24 -21.20 15.07
C SER A 316 -9.81 -20.61 13.79
N VAL A 317 -10.43 -21.47 12.99
CA VAL A 317 -11.13 -21.10 11.75
C VAL A 317 -12.28 -20.14 12.05
N ASP A 318 -13.12 -20.44 13.04
CA ASP A 318 -14.26 -19.60 13.41
C ASP A 318 -13.84 -18.19 13.86
N TYR A 319 -12.74 -18.11 14.63
CA TYR A 319 -12.19 -16.82 15.05
C TYR A 319 -11.62 -16.04 13.87
N ALA A 320 -10.90 -16.71 12.96
CA ALA A 320 -10.38 -16.09 11.75
C ALA A 320 -11.51 -15.52 10.87
N ILE A 321 -12.58 -16.29 10.67
CA ILE A 321 -13.77 -15.85 9.93
C ILE A 321 -14.37 -14.61 10.57
N THR A 322 -14.58 -14.63 11.88
CA THR A 322 -15.16 -13.49 12.62
C THR A 322 -14.32 -12.23 12.47
N VAL A 323 -13.00 -12.34 12.65
CA VAL A 323 -12.08 -11.20 12.53
C VAL A 323 -12.04 -10.67 11.10
N LEU A 324 -11.93 -11.54 10.09
CA LEU A 324 -11.85 -11.14 8.69
C LEU A 324 -13.16 -10.61 8.12
N GLN A 325 -14.31 -10.98 8.68
CA GLN A 325 -15.60 -10.39 8.32
C GLN A 325 -15.82 -9.03 8.97
N ALA A 326 -15.38 -8.86 10.22
CA ALA A 326 -15.49 -7.60 10.94
C ALA A 326 -14.46 -6.57 10.46
N TYR A 327 -13.29 -7.05 10.01
CA TYR A 327 -12.30 -6.20 9.39
C TYR A 327 -12.85 -5.62 8.09
N THR A 328 -13.18 -4.34 8.16
CA THR A 328 -13.62 -3.54 7.03
C THR A 328 -12.63 -2.39 6.92
N ASP A 329 -11.97 -2.26 5.77
CA ASP A 329 -11.07 -1.12 5.51
C ASP A 329 -11.89 0.18 5.46
N GLN A 330 -11.22 1.32 5.61
CA GLN A 330 -11.80 2.68 5.52
C GLN A 330 -12.52 2.96 4.19
N ARG A 331 -12.36 2.06 3.20
CA ARG A 331 -12.93 2.13 1.85
C ARG A 331 -14.19 1.29 1.65
N HIS A 332 -14.83 0.83 2.72
CA HIS A 332 -16.08 0.03 2.69
C HIS A 332 -15.95 -1.26 1.85
N THR A 333 -14.87 -2.00 2.04
CA THR A 333 -14.73 -3.32 1.43
C THR A 333 -15.49 -4.40 2.19
N ARG A 334 -15.74 -5.50 1.52
CA ARG A 334 -16.54 -6.61 2.02
C ARG A 334 -15.85 -7.94 1.68
N THR A 335 -15.75 -8.81 2.68
CA THR A 335 -15.17 -10.15 2.52
C THR A 335 -16.07 -11.05 1.69
N SER A 336 -15.53 -11.60 0.60
CA SER A 336 -16.21 -12.50 -0.34
C SER A 336 -16.00 -13.97 0.02
N SER A 337 -14.73 -14.35 0.19
CA SER A 337 -14.29 -15.72 0.47
C SER A 337 -13.12 -15.69 1.45
N ILE A 338 -12.90 -16.79 2.16
CA ILE A 338 -11.74 -16.99 3.04
C ILE A 338 -11.14 -18.36 2.75
N HIS A 339 -9.85 -18.36 2.46
CA HIS A 339 -9.04 -19.55 2.18
C HIS A 339 -8.00 -19.75 3.27
N GLN A 340 -7.76 -21.01 3.63
CA GLN A 340 -6.76 -21.41 4.60
C GLN A 340 -5.57 -22.06 3.88
N THR A 341 -4.37 -21.62 4.24
CA THR A 341 -3.09 -22.19 3.78
C THR A 341 -2.07 -22.20 4.92
N THR A 342 -0.82 -22.58 4.62
CA THR A 342 0.28 -22.57 5.59
C THR A 342 1.16 -21.34 5.41
N TRP A 343 1.83 -20.91 6.49
CA TRP A 343 2.81 -19.83 6.44
C TRP A 343 3.92 -20.09 5.43
N THR A 344 4.44 -21.33 5.39
CA THR A 344 5.49 -21.74 4.46
C THR A 344 5.08 -21.54 3.00
N THR A 345 3.85 -21.93 2.65
CA THR A 345 3.30 -21.73 1.29
C THR A 345 3.12 -20.24 1.01
N PHE A 346 2.44 -19.53 1.89
CA PHE A 346 2.12 -18.12 1.70
C PHE A 346 3.39 -17.26 1.56
N LYS A 347 4.35 -17.40 2.48
CA LYS A 347 5.62 -16.65 2.47
C LYS A 347 6.42 -16.85 1.18
N LYS A 348 6.31 -18.02 0.53
CA LYS A 348 6.99 -18.30 -0.72
C LYS A 348 6.34 -17.61 -1.93
N PHE A 349 5.03 -17.39 -1.90
CA PHE A 349 4.25 -17.05 -3.09
C PHE A 349 3.50 -15.72 -3.04
N TYR A 350 3.53 -14.99 -1.92
CA TYR A 350 2.76 -13.74 -1.78
C TYR A 350 3.23 -12.57 -2.67
N HIS A 351 4.43 -12.66 -3.23
CA HIS A 351 5.04 -11.58 -4.00
C HIS A 351 4.37 -11.35 -5.37
N GLN A 352 3.79 -12.39 -5.96
CA GLN A 352 3.13 -12.32 -7.27
C GLN A 352 1.68 -12.76 -7.12
N HIS A 353 0.76 -11.96 -7.67
CA HIS A 353 -0.67 -12.24 -7.67
C HIS A 353 -0.95 -13.64 -8.22
N GLU A 354 -0.24 -14.03 -9.28
CA GLU A 354 -0.47 -15.30 -9.93
C GLU A 354 -0.11 -16.51 -9.09
N THR A 355 1.06 -16.45 -8.44
CA THR A 355 1.51 -17.54 -7.58
C THR A 355 0.72 -17.58 -6.28
N LEU A 356 0.37 -16.42 -5.71
CA LEU A 356 -0.49 -16.34 -4.54
C LEU A 356 -1.85 -16.95 -4.84
N PHE A 357 -2.45 -16.60 -5.98
CA PHE A 357 -3.75 -17.14 -6.37
C PHE A 357 -3.70 -18.66 -6.55
N ASN A 358 -2.77 -19.18 -7.34
CA ASN A 358 -2.68 -20.63 -7.58
C ASN A 358 -2.42 -21.42 -6.29
N GLU A 359 -1.45 -20.99 -5.50
CA GLU A 359 -0.96 -21.80 -4.38
C GLU A 359 -1.72 -21.57 -3.08
N CYS A 360 -2.29 -20.38 -2.88
CA CYS A 360 -2.94 -20.01 -1.63
C CYS A 360 -4.46 -19.92 -1.73
N ILE A 361 -5.01 -19.61 -2.91
CA ILE A 361 -6.46 -19.53 -3.13
C ILE A 361 -6.95 -20.84 -3.76
N MET A 362 -6.49 -21.19 -4.96
CA MET A 362 -6.96 -22.38 -5.69
C MET A 362 -6.57 -23.69 -5.02
N ASN A 363 -5.32 -23.82 -4.56
CA ASN A 363 -4.84 -25.00 -3.84
C ASN A 363 -5.14 -24.91 -2.32
N GLY A 364 -5.62 -23.76 -1.84
CA GLY A 364 -5.96 -23.54 -0.45
C GLY A 364 -7.30 -24.20 -0.07
N ALA A 365 -7.50 -24.45 1.23
CA ALA A 365 -8.79 -24.93 1.70
C ALA A 365 -9.77 -23.76 1.86
N GLN A 366 -10.83 -23.70 1.06
CA GLN A 366 -11.90 -22.71 1.26
C GLN A 366 -12.63 -23.02 2.57
N VAL A 367 -12.52 -22.13 3.56
CA VAL A 367 -13.13 -22.31 4.89
C VAL A 367 -14.42 -21.52 5.06
N TRP A 368 -14.61 -20.48 4.25
CA TRP A 368 -15.81 -19.66 4.30
C TRP A 368 -16.06 -18.95 2.97
N GLN A 369 -17.33 -18.76 2.65
CA GLN A 369 -17.80 -17.98 1.52
C GLN A 369 -19.07 -17.23 1.91
N ARG A 370 -19.23 -16.01 1.42
CA ARG A 370 -20.36 -15.15 1.79
C ARG A 370 -21.71 -15.70 1.33
N ASN A 371 -21.78 -16.06 0.06
CA ASN A 371 -22.97 -16.63 -0.57
C ASN A 371 -22.56 -17.93 -1.26
N GLU A 372 -23.40 -18.96 -1.19
CA GLU A 372 -23.17 -20.21 -1.92
C GLU A 372 -23.14 -20.01 -3.44
N GLU A 373 -23.82 -18.97 -3.94
CA GLU A 373 -23.84 -18.59 -5.35
C GLU A 373 -22.73 -17.59 -5.74
N ALA A 374 -21.83 -17.24 -4.81
CA ALA A 374 -20.75 -16.30 -5.13
C ALA A 374 -19.74 -16.97 -6.08
N TYR A 375 -19.33 -16.24 -7.11
CA TYR A 375 -18.29 -16.70 -8.02
C TYR A 375 -16.90 -16.48 -7.42
N PRO A 376 -15.97 -17.43 -7.59
CA PRO A 376 -14.56 -17.21 -7.29
C PRO A 376 -13.99 -16.13 -8.21
N TYR A 377 -12.90 -15.49 -7.79
CA TYR A 377 -12.22 -14.46 -8.57
C TYR A 377 -10.94 -15.01 -9.17
N ILE A 378 -10.66 -14.70 -10.44
CA ILE A 378 -9.43 -15.08 -11.12
C ILE A 378 -8.65 -13.82 -11.51
N PRO A 379 -7.31 -13.80 -11.34
CA PRO A 379 -6.51 -12.65 -11.74
C PRO A 379 -6.63 -12.37 -13.24
N ALA A 380 -6.72 -11.09 -13.61
CA ALA A 380 -6.84 -10.64 -14.98
C ALA A 380 -5.67 -11.12 -15.87
N SER A 381 -4.48 -11.27 -15.29
CA SER A 381 -3.26 -11.73 -15.97
C SER A 381 -3.32 -13.19 -16.45
N PHE A 382 -4.21 -14.04 -15.93
CA PHE A 382 -4.40 -15.42 -16.42
C PHE A 382 -5.21 -15.49 -17.70
N ILE A 383 -6.02 -14.46 -17.96
CA ILE A 383 -7.06 -14.53 -18.96
C ILE A 383 -6.60 -13.86 -20.25
N ASN A 384 -6.73 -14.60 -21.35
CA ASN A 384 -6.71 -13.98 -22.66
C ASN A 384 -8.08 -13.35 -22.96
N THR A 385 -8.14 -12.03 -22.89
CA THR A 385 -9.37 -11.22 -23.08
C THR A 385 -9.84 -11.16 -24.53
N LYS A 386 -9.08 -11.69 -25.50
CA LYS A 386 -9.49 -11.74 -26.90
C LYS A 386 -10.63 -12.75 -27.08
N LYS A 387 -11.82 -12.25 -27.40
CA LYS A 387 -12.99 -13.07 -27.72
C LYS A 387 -12.81 -13.77 -29.08
N PHE A 388 -12.94 -15.10 -29.11
CA PHE A 388 -12.76 -15.91 -30.32
C PHE A 388 -14.04 -16.15 -31.11
N ILE A 389 -15.19 -16.19 -30.44
CA ILE A 389 -16.51 -16.37 -31.07
C ILE A 389 -17.26 -15.05 -30.93
N PRO A 390 -17.52 -14.31 -32.01
CA PRO A 390 -18.30 -13.07 -31.93
C PRO A 390 -19.79 -13.39 -31.75
N PHE A 391 -20.41 -12.72 -30.78
CA PHE A 391 -21.85 -12.68 -30.53
C PHE A 391 -22.17 -11.50 -29.58
N GLU A 392 -23.42 -11.05 -29.57
CA GLU A 392 -23.90 -9.97 -28.72
C GLU A 392 -24.15 -10.47 -27.29
N GLU A 393 -23.63 -9.74 -26.31
CA GLU A 393 -23.80 -10.04 -24.89
C GLU A 393 -24.80 -9.07 -24.27
N THR A 394 -25.52 -9.52 -23.25
CA THR A 394 -26.31 -8.61 -22.41
C THR A 394 -25.39 -7.64 -21.67
N ALA A 395 -25.92 -6.48 -21.28
CA ALA A 395 -25.19 -5.53 -20.44
C ALA A 395 -24.69 -6.19 -19.13
N ALA A 396 -23.46 -5.89 -18.74
CA ALA A 396 -22.80 -6.45 -17.58
C ALA A 396 -22.66 -5.43 -16.44
N ASN A 397 -22.53 -5.93 -15.22
CA ASN A 397 -22.12 -5.17 -14.03
C ASN A 397 -20.91 -5.85 -13.37
N PHE A 398 -20.34 -5.27 -12.31
CA PHE A 398 -19.12 -5.81 -11.68
C PHE A 398 -19.26 -7.23 -11.09
N LEU A 399 -20.48 -7.66 -10.75
CA LEU A 399 -20.79 -9.00 -10.24
C LEU A 399 -21.02 -10.04 -11.35
N THR A 400 -21.18 -9.59 -12.60
CA THR A 400 -21.39 -10.49 -13.74
C THR A 400 -20.10 -11.28 -14.00
N PRO A 401 -20.11 -12.62 -13.92
CA PRO A 401 -18.89 -13.39 -14.11
C PRO A 401 -18.50 -13.48 -15.60
N VAL A 402 -17.22 -13.72 -15.84
CA VAL A 402 -16.69 -14.07 -17.16
C VAL A 402 -16.72 -15.58 -17.35
N ILE A 403 -17.11 -16.07 -18.53
CA ILE A 403 -17.04 -17.49 -18.87
C ILE A 403 -15.71 -17.75 -19.59
N LEU A 404 -14.95 -18.69 -19.05
CA LEU A 404 -13.59 -18.98 -19.47
C LEU A 404 -13.47 -20.43 -19.94
N LEU A 405 -12.68 -20.65 -20.99
CA LEU A 405 -12.24 -21.98 -21.41
C LEU A 405 -10.77 -22.18 -21.04
N LYS A 406 -10.48 -23.23 -20.28
CA LYS A 406 -9.13 -23.70 -20.02
C LYS A 406 -8.71 -24.68 -21.12
N GLU A 407 -7.69 -24.29 -21.88
CA GLU A 407 -7.06 -25.11 -22.92
C GLU A 407 -5.58 -25.31 -22.59
N HIS A 408 -5.24 -26.48 -22.02
CA HIS A 408 -3.90 -26.77 -21.52
C HIS A 408 -3.43 -25.70 -20.51
N GLN A 409 -2.51 -24.83 -20.92
CA GLN A 409 -1.97 -23.75 -20.08
C GLN A 409 -2.59 -22.37 -20.39
N LYS A 410 -3.56 -22.28 -21.31
CA LYS A 410 -4.17 -21.00 -21.70
C LYS A 410 -5.62 -20.93 -21.25
N ILE A 411 -6.00 -19.83 -20.63
CA ILE A 411 -7.38 -19.54 -20.26
C ILE A 411 -7.90 -18.44 -21.20
N ARG A 412 -9.05 -18.68 -21.84
CA ARG A 412 -9.58 -17.80 -22.90
C ARG A 412 -11.02 -17.41 -22.59
N VAL A 413 -11.37 -16.15 -22.87
CA VAL A 413 -12.74 -15.66 -22.71
C VAL A 413 -13.65 -16.24 -23.80
N ILE A 414 -14.78 -16.80 -23.35
CA ILE A 414 -15.93 -17.16 -24.19
C ILE A 414 -16.99 -16.05 -24.12
N HIS A 415 -17.34 -15.61 -22.91
CA HIS A 415 -18.36 -14.58 -22.61
C HIS A 415 -17.86 -13.67 -21.49
N GLY A 416 -18.30 -12.42 -21.47
CA GLY A 416 -17.96 -11.42 -20.46
C GLY A 416 -17.09 -10.30 -21.04
N ALA A 417 -17.11 -10.12 -22.36
CA ALA A 417 -16.46 -8.98 -22.99
C ALA A 417 -17.04 -7.65 -22.49
N GLU A 418 -18.36 -7.58 -22.27
CA GLU A 418 -18.99 -6.38 -21.68
C GLU A 418 -18.56 -6.17 -20.23
N ARG A 419 -18.34 -7.25 -19.46
CA ARG A 419 -17.81 -7.18 -18.09
C ARG A 419 -16.38 -6.63 -18.06
N ILE A 420 -15.52 -7.09 -18.96
CA ILE A 420 -14.11 -6.68 -19.05
C ILE A 420 -13.99 -5.20 -19.46
N LYS A 421 -14.91 -4.71 -20.30
CA LYS A 421 -14.95 -3.30 -20.74
C LYS A 421 -15.31 -2.32 -19.63
N LEU A 422 -15.94 -2.76 -18.53
CA LEU A 422 -16.37 -1.87 -17.45
C LEU A 422 -15.19 -1.13 -16.80
N SER A 423 -14.04 -1.79 -16.69
CA SER A 423 -12.84 -1.23 -16.06
C SER A 423 -11.59 -1.92 -16.59
N ALA A 424 -10.67 -1.12 -17.14
CA ALA A 424 -9.34 -1.57 -17.52
C ALA A 424 -8.40 -1.76 -16.30
N GLU A 425 -8.84 -1.37 -15.10
CA GLU A 425 -8.04 -1.39 -13.87
C GLU A 425 -8.32 -2.63 -13.00
N ASP A 426 -9.28 -3.48 -13.41
CA ASP A 426 -9.63 -4.70 -12.69
C ASP A 426 -8.44 -5.66 -12.60
N GLN A 427 -8.05 -5.98 -11.38
CA GLN A 427 -6.98 -6.95 -11.11
C GLN A 427 -7.48 -8.40 -11.16
N ALA A 428 -8.78 -8.62 -10.93
CA ALA A 428 -9.40 -9.93 -10.98
C ALA A 428 -10.88 -9.84 -11.36
N TYR A 429 -11.42 -10.91 -11.94
CA TYR A 429 -12.81 -11.01 -12.37
C TYR A 429 -13.51 -12.20 -11.70
N PRO A 430 -14.80 -12.07 -11.33
CA PRO A 430 -15.60 -13.25 -11.00
C PRO A 430 -15.67 -14.16 -12.23
N TYR A 431 -15.54 -15.47 -12.08
CA TYR A 431 -15.43 -16.36 -13.23
C TYR A 431 -16.18 -17.68 -13.11
N LEU A 432 -16.45 -18.25 -14.28
CA LEU A 432 -16.90 -19.62 -14.50
C LEU A 432 -15.89 -20.28 -15.44
N LEU A 433 -15.31 -21.42 -15.03
CA LEU A 433 -14.26 -22.10 -15.79
C LEU A 433 -14.78 -23.41 -16.37
N LEU A 434 -14.69 -23.52 -17.69
CA LEU A 434 -14.91 -24.76 -18.43
C LEU A 434 -13.56 -25.39 -18.76
N ASP A 435 -13.35 -26.66 -18.41
CA ASP A 435 -12.13 -27.36 -18.80
C ASP A 435 -12.37 -28.16 -20.08
N ARG A 436 -11.42 -28.05 -21.02
CA ARG A 436 -11.45 -28.86 -22.23
C ARG A 436 -11.32 -30.36 -21.93
N THR A 437 -10.73 -30.73 -20.80
CA THR A 437 -10.69 -32.14 -20.34
C THR A 437 -12.09 -32.72 -20.11
N ASP A 438 -13.06 -31.85 -19.83
CA ASP A 438 -14.44 -32.25 -19.50
C ASP A 438 -15.33 -32.29 -20.75
N GLY A 439 -14.76 -32.19 -21.95
CA GLY A 439 -15.48 -32.25 -23.22
C GLY A 439 -15.91 -30.90 -23.78
N TYR A 440 -15.65 -29.79 -23.09
CA TYR A 440 -15.93 -28.44 -23.61
C TYR A 440 -15.00 -28.06 -24.75
N THR A 441 -15.48 -28.22 -25.99
CA THR A 441 -14.74 -27.84 -27.20
C THR A 441 -15.26 -26.54 -27.82
N TRP A 442 -14.40 -25.86 -28.58
CA TRP A 442 -14.82 -24.68 -29.36
C TRP A 442 -15.97 -24.97 -30.33
N GLN A 443 -16.07 -26.20 -30.86
CA GLN A 443 -17.15 -26.61 -31.74
C GLN A 443 -18.48 -26.69 -30.98
N LEU A 444 -18.47 -27.34 -29.81
CA LEU A 444 -19.63 -27.41 -28.92
C LEU A 444 -20.10 -26.00 -28.53
N ILE A 445 -19.19 -25.17 -28.05
CA ILE A 445 -19.50 -23.80 -27.61
C ILE A 445 -20.11 -22.99 -28.77
N ARG A 446 -19.55 -23.08 -29.98
CA ARG A 446 -20.08 -22.39 -31.16
C ARG A 446 -21.47 -22.90 -31.54
N GLN A 447 -21.70 -24.20 -31.46
CA GLN A 447 -23.00 -24.82 -31.72
C GLN A 447 -24.06 -24.33 -30.72
N VAL A 448 -23.73 -24.29 -29.43
CA VAL A 448 -24.63 -23.80 -28.37
C VAL A 448 -24.96 -22.33 -28.59
N ILE A 449 -23.95 -21.47 -28.79
CA ILE A 449 -24.14 -20.03 -29.08
C ILE A 449 -25.06 -19.82 -30.28
N SER A 450 -24.94 -20.64 -31.34
CA SER A 450 -25.77 -20.50 -32.55
C SER A 450 -27.26 -20.79 -32.35
N ARG A 451 -27.63 -21.47 -31.25
CA ARG A 451 -29.00 -21.85 -30.93
C ARG A 451 -29.67 -20.88 -29.94
N LEU A 452 -28.90 -20.01 -29.29
CA LEU A 452 -29.40 -19.06 -28.31
C LEU A 452 -29.88 -17.76 -28.97
N ALA A 453 -30.92 -17.17 -28.37
CA ALA A 453 -31.40 -15.84 -28.76
C ALA A 453 -30.39 -14.76 -28.33
N GLN A 454 -30.19 -13.75 -29.19
CA GLN A 454 -29.30 -12.62 -28.94
C GLN A 454 -30.09 -11.44 -28.36
N PRO A 455 -29.52 -10.62 -27.46
CA PRO A 455 -28.20 -10.76 -26.85
C PRO A 455 -28.17 -11.91 -25.81
N ILE A 456 -27.05 -12.62 -25.73
CA ILE A 456 -26.90 -13.81 -24.88
C ILE A 456 -26.45 -13.39 -23.47
N SER A 457 -27.16 -13.84 -22.43
CA SER A 457 -26.73 -13.64 -21.04
C SER A 457 -25.70 -14.70 -20.60
N VAL A 458 -24.90 -14.37 -19.59
CA VAL A 458 -23.94 -15.31 -18.99
C VAL A 458 -24.66 -16.58 -18.53
N ASN A 459 -25.75 -16.43 -17.78
CA ASN A 459 -26.47 -17.54 -17.19
C ASN A 459 -27.08 -18.46 -18.25
N ASP A 460 -27.69 -17.88 -19.30
CA ASP A 460 -28.29 -18.66 -20.39
C ASP A 460 -27.22 -19.47 -21.13
N LEU A 461 -26.06 -18.86 -21.40
CA LEU A 461 -24.97 -19.57 -22.08
C LEU A 461 -24.38 -20.68 -21.21
N TYR A 462 -24.12 -20.38 -19.93
CA TYR A 462 -23.54 -21.36 -19.01
C TYR A 462 -24.48 -22.55 -18.80
N GLN A 463 -25.78 -22.31 -18.55
CA GLN A 463 -26.78 -23.37 -18.43
C GLN A 463 -26.94 -24.17 -19.71
N ALA A 464 -26.91 -23.53 -20.88
CA ALA A 464 -26.99 -24.25 -22.15
C ALA A 464 -25.76 -25.15 -22.38
N LEU A 465 -24.58 -24.72 -21.94
CA LEU A 465 -23.34 -25.50 -22.01
C LEU A 465 -23.35 -26.68 -21.03
N GLU A 466 -23.86 -26.51 -19.82
CA GLU A 466 -24.02 -27.61 -18.84
C GLU A 466 -25.04 -28.66 -19.31
N ASN A 467 -26.13 -28.23 -19.97
CA ASN A 467 -27.17 -29.13 -20.47
C ASN A 467 -26.85 -29.75 -21.84
N SER A 468 -25.69 -29.42 -22.42
CA SER A 468 -25.28 -29.99 -23.70
C SER A 468 -24.62 -31.35 -23.49
N ASP A 469 -25.02 -32.36 -24.26
CA ASP A 469 -24.38 -33.68 -24.22
C ASP A 469 -22.87 -33.56 -24.50
N LEU A 470 -22.06 -33.66 -23.45
CA LEU A 470 -20.59 -33.71 -23.50
C LEU A 470 -20.17 -35.09 -24.06
N SER A 471 -20.28 -35.24 -25.38
CA SER A 471 -20.07 -36.50 -26.11
C SER A 471 -18.63 -36.70 -26.53
#